data_AF-A0A399NNY0-F1
#
_entry.id   AF-A0A399NNY0-F1
#
_cell.length_a   1.000
_cell.length_b   1.000
_cell.length_c   1.000
_cell.angle_alpha   90.00
_cell.angle_beta   90.00
_cell.angle_gamma   90.00
#
_symmetry.space_group_name_H-M   'P 1'
#
loop_
_entity.id
_entity.type
_entity.pdbx_description
1 polymer ?
#
loop_
_entity_poly.entity_id
_entity_poly.type
_entity_poly.pdbx_seq_one_letter_code
_entity_poly.pdbx_strand_id
1 'polypeptide(L)'
;TPLGDASLRLDPRADGGVDARAWGPGAEWVIAGVPELLGEGDDWSDLDVSAHPLLRDAHRRLPALRLMRTNHVFEAMASAVLEQKVTGLEARRAWRQLILAHGDPAPGPAPAGMRVLPSPERWRLVPSWEWHRAGVDPKRSRTLIAVATSAAGLERTLALGRGSEEITRRLRSIPGVGIWTAAETTQRAHGDPDSVSVGDYHVHDMVGWALAGHAVDDDGMLELLEPWRGQRQRVMRLIESSGFRKPRFGPRMTVQDHRAH
;
A
#
# COMPACT_ATOMS: atom_id res chain seq x y z
N THR A 1 -4.44 -16.24 2.29
CA THR A 1 -3.58 -16.74 1.19
C THR A 1 -4.42 -17.60 0.24
N PRO A 2 -3.93 -17.96 -0.96
CA PRO A 2 -4.62 -18.93 -1.82
C PRO A 2 -4.79 -20.33 -1.18
N LEU A 3 -3.96 -20.67 -0.17
CA LEU A 3 -3.99 -21.96 0.53
C LEU A 3 -4.71 -21.89 1.90
N GLY A 4 -5.41 -20.77 2.16
CA GLY A 4 -6.15 -20.54 3.40
C GLY A 4 -5.51 -19.53 4.34
N ASP A 5 -6.03 -19.47 5.56
CA ASP A 5 -5.64 -18.50 6.56
C ASP A 5 -4.25 -18.79 7.13
N ALA A 6 -3.52 -17.72 7.41
CA ALA A 6 -2.20 -17.81 8.01
C ALA A 6 -1.92 -16.63 8.91
N SER A 7 -1.08 -16.85 9.92
CA SER A 7 -0.38 -15.80 10.64
C SER A 7 1.13 -15.97 10.43
N LEU A 8 1.85 -14.86 10.41
CA LEU A 8 3.30 -14.80 10.17
C LEU A 8 3.94 -13.95 11.26
N ARG A 9 5.02 -14.48 11.85
CA ARG A 9 5.90 -13.77 12.76
C ARG A 9 7.29 -13.68 12.14
N LEU A 10 7.81 -12.47 12.07
CA LEU A 10 9.15 -12.15 11.61
C LEU A 10 9.95 -11.61 12.80
N ASP A 11 11.06 -12.23 13.14
CA ASP A 11 11.97 -11.76 14.18
C ASP A 11 13.33 -11.44 13.53
N PRO A 12 13.82 -10.20 13.63
CA PRO A 12 15.14 -9.85 13.10
C PRO A 12 16.24 -10.54 13.91
N ARG A 13 17.29 -10.98 13.22
CA ARG A 13 18.47 -11.60 13.81
C ARG A 13 19.63 -10.62 13.83
N ALA A 14 20.57 -10.85 14.75
CA ALA A 14 21.77 -10.01 14.89
C ALA A 14 22.71 -10.08 13.67
N ASP A 15 22.66 -11.16 12.90
CA ASP A 15 23.44 -11.38 11.68
C ASP A 15 22.83 -10.71 10.43
N GLY A 16 21.73 -9.96 10.59
CA GLY A 16 20.99 -9.34 9.49
C GLY A 16 19.97 -10.26 8.82
N GLY A 17 19.88 -11.52 9.22
CA GLY A 17 18.82 -12.43 8.80
C GLY A 17 17.48 -12.15 9.49
N VAL A 18 16.45 -12.86 9.04
CA VAL A 18 15.11 -12.81 9.64
C VAL A 18 14.62 -14.24 9.88
N ASP A 19 14.25 -14.56 11.12
CA ASP A 19 13.57 -15.81 11.45
C ASP A 19 12.08 -15.64 11.14
N ALA A 20 11.56 -16.49 10.24
CA ALA A 20 10.16 -16.50 9.86
C ALA A 20 9.44 -17.73 10.42
N ARG A 21 8.32 -17.51 11.12
CA ARG A 21 7.45 -18.57 11.65
C ARG A 21 6.01 -18.29 11.24
N ALA A 22 5.33 -19.31 10.73
CA ALA A 22 3.95 -19.18 10.30
C ALA A 22 3.07 -20.33 10.81
N TRP A 23 1.77 -20.06 10.92
CA TRP A 23 0.77 -21.00 11.41
C TRP A 23 -0.47 -20.96 10.53
N GLY A 24 -1.21 -22.07 10.49
CA GLY A 24 -2.46 -22.21 9.72
C GLY A 24 -2.25 -22.87 8.34
N PRO A 25 -3.36 -23.15 7.62
CA PRO A 25 -3.29 -23.80 6.30
C PRO A 25 -2.43 -23.08 5.27
N GLY A 26 -2.34 -21.74 5.34
CA GLY A 26 -1.52 -20.94 4.44
C GLY A 26 -0.06 -20.73 4.87
N ALA A 27 0.42 -21.43 5.90
CA ALA A 27 1.72 -21.16 6.52
C ALA A 27 2.90 -21.29 5.54
N GLU A 28 2.96 -22.36 4.76
CA GLU A 28 4.04 -22.58 3.79
C GLU A 28 4.06 -21.49 2.71
N TRP A 29 2.87 -21.07 2.26
CA TRP A 29 2.74 -20.01 1.25
C TRP A 29 3.26 -18.66 1.77
N VAL A 30 2.91 -18.26 3.00
CA VAL A 30 3.43 -17.00 3.55
C VAL A 30 4.93 -17.05 3.83
N ILE A 31 5.46 -18.21 4.25
CA ILE A 31 6.92 -18.40 4.46
C ILE A 31 7.66 -18.25 3.13
N ALA A 32 7.17 -18.88 2.06
CA ALA A 32 7.77 -18.78 0.74
C ALA A 32 7.76 -17.33 0.20
N GLY A 33 6.80 -16.51 0.61
CA GLY A 33 6.71 -15.09 0.22
C GLY A 33 7.58 -14.13 1.04
N VAL A 34 8.18 -14.57 2.15
CA VAL A 34 8.98 -13.69 3.05
C VAL A 34 10.13 -12.98 2.33
N PRO A 35 10.91 -13.63 1.45
CA PRO A 35 12.01 -12.93 0.79
C PRO A 35 11.54 -11.71 -0.02
N GLU A 36 10.51 -11.84 -0.86
CA GLU A 36 9.95 -10.71 -1.62
C GLU A 36 9.26 -9.67 -0.72
N LEU A 37 8.61 -10.12 0.37
CA LEU A 37 8.06 -9.22 1.39
C LEU A 37 9.14 -8.33 2.00
N LEU A 38 10.36 -8.86 2.15
CA LEU A 38 11.54 -8.15 2.64
C LEU A 38 12.37 -7.47 1.53
N GLY A 39 11.89 -7.49 0.28
CA GLY A 39 12.50 -6.78 -0.84
C GLY A 39 13.44 -7.61 -1.72
N GLU A 40 13.48 -8.93 -1.60
CA GLU A 40 14.24 -9.78 -2.54
C GLU A 40 13.75 -9.55 -3.97
N GLY A 41 14.69 -9.35 -4.91
CA GLY A 41 14.40 -9.05 -6.31
C GLY A 41 14.05 -7.59 -6.61
N ASP A 42 14.17 -6.69 -5.63
CA ASP A 42 14.11 -5.25 -5.84
C ASP A 42 15.53 -4.67 -6.05
N ASP A 43 15.94 -4.56 -7.32
CA ASP A 43 17.28 -4.12 -7.70
C ASP A 43 17.36 -2.61 -7.97
N TRP A 44 18.15 -1.90 -7.18
CA TRP A 44 18.34 -0.44 -7.23
C TRP A 44 19.56 -0.02 -8.07
N SER A 45 20.29 -0.95 -8.70
CA SER A 45 21.53 -0.66 -9.44
C SER A 45 21.39 0.45 -10.47
N ASP A 46 20.23 0.52 -11.12
CA ASP A 46 19.96 1.44 -12.23
C ASP A 46 19.45 2.81 -11.77
N LEU A 47 19.27 3.02 -10.46
CA LEU A 47 18.83 4.30 -9.91
C LEU A 47 20.02 5.27 -9.79
N ASP A 48 20.12 6.20 -10.73
CA ASP A 48 21.07 7.33 -10.63
C ASP A 48 20.44 8.54 -9.94
N VAL A 49 20.87 8.80 -8.70
CA VAL A 49 20.49 9.99 -7.92
C VAL A 49 21.67 10.95 -7.67
N SER A 50 22.79 10.76 -8.38
CA SER A 50 24.04 11.48 -8.14
C SER A 50 23.91 13.00 -8.31
N ALA A 51 23.03 13.42 -9.23
CA ALA A 51 22.79 14.83 -9.58
C ALA A 51 22.06 15.62 -8.48
N HIS A 52 21.28 14.97 -7.60
CA HIS A 52 20.49 15.67 -6.58
C HIS A 52 21.05 15.46 -5.16
N PRO A 53 21.59 16.49 -4.48
CA PRO A 53 22.30 16.33 -3.20
C PRO A 53 21.49 15.62 -2.11
N LEU A 54 20.20 15.94 -1.95
CA LEU A 54 19.32 15.29 -0.97
C LEU A 54 19.15 13.80 -1.23
N LEU A 55 18.93 13.42 -2.50
CA LEU A 55 18.68 12.04 -2.88
C LEU A 55 19.97 11.21 -2.78
N ARG A 56 21.10 11.77 -3.23
CA ARG A 56 22.43 11.16 -3.08
C ARG A 56 22.78 10.90 -1.62
N ASP A 57 22.54 11.86 -0.72
CA ASP A 57 22.78 11.66 0.71
C ASP A 57 21.86 10.58 1.30
N ALA A 58 20.56 10.64 0.99
CA ALA A 58 19.59 9.65 1.47
C ALA A 58 19.94 8.24 1.00
N HIS A 59 20.26 8.06 -0.29
CA HIS A 59 20.62 6.77 -0.87
C HIS A 59 21.88 6.18 -0.20
N ARG A 60 22.89 7.03 0.08
CA ARG A 60 24.10 6.61 0.80
C ARG A 60 23.81 6.19 2.25
N ARG A 61 22.92 6.90 2.96
CA ARG A 61 22.57 6.61 4.36
C ARG A 61 21.63 5.42 4.54
N LEU A 62 20.93 5.02 3.47
CA LEU A 62 19.88 4.01 3.51
C LEU A 62 20.18 2.82 2.56
N PRO A 63 21.33 2.16 2.67
CA PRO A 63 21.73 1.11 1.72
C PRO A 63 20.81 -0.13 1.73
N ALA A 64 20.08 -0.34 2.84
CA ALA A 64 19.14 -1.44 3.04
C ALA A 64 17.69 -1.08 2.66
N LEU A 65 17.41 0.13 2.19
CA LEU A 65 16.06 0.49 1.75
C LEU A 65 15.67 -0.33 0.52
N ARG A 66 14.54 -1.03 0.62
CA ARG A 66 13.95 -1.81 -0.47
C ARG A 66 12.44 -1.58 -0.53
N LEU A 67 11.88 -1.84 -1.70
CA LEU A 67 10.45 -1.90 -1.95
C LEU A 67 9.96 -3.30 -1.61
N MET A 68 9.11 -3.35 -0.60
CA MET A 68 8.44 -4.57 -0.18
C MET A 68 7.45 -5.02 -1.25
N ARG A 69 7.19 -6.32 -1.31
CA ARG A 69 6.15 -6.90 -2.16
C ARG A 69 5.34 -7.93 -1.38
N THR A 70 4.07 -7.61 -1.08
CA THR A 70 3.24 -8.50 -0.27
C THR A 70 2.71 -9.70 -1.03
N ASN A 71 2.65 -9.66 -2.36
CA ASN A 71 1.97 -10.66 -3.19
C ASN A 71 0.50 -10.89 -2.83
N HIS A 72 -0.15 -9.86 -2.29
CA HIS A 72 -1.56 -9.86 -1.92
C HIS A 72 -2.29 -8.69 -2.57
N VAL A 73 -2.74 -8.87 -3.81
CA VAL A 73 -3.35 -7.79 -4.60
C VAL A 73 -4.69 -7.39 -3.99
N PHE A 74 -5.54 -8.35 -3.65
CA PHE A 74 -6.86 -8.07 -3.09
C PHE A 74 -6.77 -7.28 -1.78
N GLU A 75 -5.90 -7.69 -0.87
CA GLU A 75 -5.74 -7.05 0.45
C GLU A 75 -5.21 -5.61 0.32
N ALA A 76 -4.23 -5.39 -0.56
CA ALA A 76 -3.72 -4.05 -0.86
C ALA A 76 -4.80 -3.16 -1.47
N MET A 77 -5.59 -3.68 -2.42
CA MET A 77 -6.71 -2.94 -3.00
C MET A 77 -7.81 -2.63 -1.99
N ALA A 78 -8.15 -3.58 -1.11
CA ALA A 78 -9.15 -3.36 -0.08
C ALA A 78 -8.74 -2.20 0.86
N SER A 79 -7.46 -2.15 1.26
CA SER A 79 -6.93 -1.03 2.06
C SER A 79 -7.00 0.28 1.29
N ALA A 80 -6.50 0.30 0.04
CA ALA A 80 -6.50 1.49 -0.78
C ALA A 80 -7.93 2.02 -1.06
N VAL A 81 -8.91 1.14 -1.26
CA VAL A 81 -10.32 1.56 -1.42
C VAL A 81 -10.86 2.20 -0.15
N LEU A 82 -10.55 1.66 1.03
CA LEU A 82 -11.01 2.22 2.30
C LEU A 82 -10.35 3.58 2.61
N GLU A 83 -9.17 3.83 2.06
CA GLU A 83 -8.44 5.10 2.20
C GLU A 83 -8.92 6.21 1.25
N GLN A 84 -9.74 5.90 0.23
CA GLN A 84 -10.18 6.89 -0.75
C GLN A 84 -10.89 8.09 -0.10
N LYS A 85 -10.36 9.29 -0.35
CA LYS A 85 -10.96 10.60 0.01
C LYS A 85 -11.28 10.79 1.49
N VAL A 86 -10.61 10.05 2.37
CA VAL A 86 -10.73 10.20 3.83
C VAL A 86 -9.36 10.37 4.46
N THR A 87 -9.33 10.77 5.72
CA THR A 87 -8.07 10.78 6.46
C THR A 87 -7.59 9.36 6.75
N GLY A 88 -6.28 9.17 6.87
CA GLY A 88 -5.71 7.88 7.28
C GLY A 88 -6.20 7.42 8.66
N LEU A 89 -6.66 8.33 9.53
CA LEU A 89 -7.27 7.96 10.81
C LEU A 89 -8.63 7.29 10.60
N GLU A 90 -9.50 7.88 9.77
CA GLU A 90 -10.80 7.32 9.44
C GLU A 90 -10.66 5.97 8.73
N ALA A 91 -9.75 5.88 7.76
CA ALA A 91 -9.49 4.63 7.04
C ALA A 91 -9.01 3.50 7.96
N ARG A 92 -8.01 3.76 8.82
CA ARG A 92 -7.53 2.77 9.82
C ARG A 92 -8.62 2.34 10.79
N ARG A 93 -9.49 3.27 11.17
CA ARG A 93 -10.61 2.98 12.06
C ARG A 93 -11.63 2.06 11.39
N ALA A 94 -12.02 2.38 10.16
CA ALA A 94 -12.92 1.55 9.35
C ALA A 94 -12.32 0.16 9.14
N TRP A 95 -11.04 0.09 8.75
CA TRP A 95 -10.26 -1.14 8.60
C TRP A 95 -10.32 -2.02 9.85
N ARG A 96 -9.95 -1.45 11.01
CA ARG A 96 -9.97 -2.16 12.30
C ARG A 96 -11.37 -2.66 12.64
N GLN A 97 -12.39 -1.84 12.47
CA GLN A 97 -13.77 -2.20 12.81
C GLN A 97 -14.28 -3.36 11.94
N LEU A 98 -14.07 -3.28 10.63
CA LEU A 98 -14.53 -4.30 9.68
C LEU A 98 -13.78 -5.62 9.86
N ILE A 99 -12.46 -5.58 10.09
CA ILE A 99 -11.67 -6.79 10.34
C ILE A 99 -12.02 -7.44 11.67
N LEU A 100 -12.27 -6.67 12.73
CA LEU A 100 -12.68 -7.25 14.00
C LEU A 100 -14.08 -7.90 13.93
N ALA A 101 -14.98 -7.33 13.13
CA ALA A 101 -16.35 -7.83 12.96
C ALA A 101 -16.45 -9.01 11.98
N HIS A 102 -15.67 -8.99 10.91
CA HIS A 102 -15.82 -9.91 9.78
C HIS A 102 -14.59 -10.76 9.50
N GLY A 103 -13.47 -10.56 10.18
CA GLY A 103 -12.28 -11.39 10.03
C GLY A 103 -12.36 -12.66 10.86
N ASP A 104 -11.65 -13.70 10.44
CA ASP A 104 -11.55 -14.95 11.18
C ASP A 104 -10.39 -14.91 12.20
N PRO A 105 -10.44 -15.71 13.28
CA PRO A 105 -9.33 -15.78 14.23
C PRO A 105 -8.01 -16.15 13.55
N ALA A 106 -6.95 -15.39 13.86
CA ALA A 106 -5.63 -15.69 13.33
C ALA A 106 -5.12 -17.05 13.84
N PRO A 107 -4.62 -17.94 12.97
CA PRO A 107 -4.05 -19.21 13.39
C PRO A 107 -2.82 -19.04 14.30
N GLY A 108 -2.52 -20.07 15.11
CA GLY A 108 -1.30 -20.10 15.93
C GLY A 108 -1.36 -19.27 17.22
N PRO A 109 -0.22 -19.04 17.88
CA PRO A 109 -0.10 -18.24 19.10
C PRO A 109 -0.20 -16.73 18.77
N ALA A 110 -1.24 -16.34 18.04
CA ALA A 110 -1.49 -14.97 17.66
C ALA A 110 -1.88 -14.12 18.88
N PRO A 111 -1.51 -12.82 18.93
CA PRO A 111 -1.97 -11.92 19.98
C PRO A 111 -3.50 -11.90 20.11
N ALA A 112 -3.98 -11.71 21.34
CA ALA A 112 -5.41 -11.64 21.61
C ALA A 112 -6.10 -10.58 20.74
N GLY A 113 -7.17 -10.96 20.06
CA GLY A 113 -7.93 -10.09 19.17
C GLY A 113 -7.36 -9.91 17.76
N MET A 114 -6.23 -10.55 17.42
CA MET A 114 -5.75 -10.60 16.04
C MET A 114 -6.75 -11.39 15.17
N ARG A 115 -6.96 -10.87 13.95
CA ARG A 115 -7.87 -11.43 12.95
C ARG A 115 -7.18 -11.46 11.59
N VAL A 116 -7.51 -12.46 10.79
CA VAL A 116 -7.16 -12.50 9.37
C VAL A 116 -8.10 -11.56 8.61
N LEU A 117 -7.60 -10.95 7.53
CA LEU A 117 -8.43 -10.16 6.64
C LEU A 117 -9.60 -11.01 6.11
N PRO A 118 -10.86 -10.52 6.08
CA PRO A 118 -11.96 -11.29 5.51
C PRO A 118 -11.65 -11.73 4.07
N SER A 119 -12.04 -12.95 3.69
CA SER A 119 -11.91 -13.40 2.31
C SER A 119 -12.74 -12.53 1.34
N PRO A 120 -12.46 -12.55 0.03
CA PRO A 120 -13.30 -11.86 -0.95
C PRO A 120 -14.79 -12.25 -0.86
N GLU A 121 -15.09 -13.52 -0.59
CA GLU A 121 -16.46 -14.01 -0.36
C GLU A 121 -17.08 -13.33 0.86
N ARG A 122 -16.33 -13.22 1.95
CA ARG A 122 -16.81 -12.65 3.20
C ARG A 122 -17.03 -11.14 3.09
N TRP A 123 -16.17 -10.43 2.38
CA TRP A 123 -16.38 -9.01 2.06
C TRP A 123 -17.68 -8.74 1.30
N ARG A 124 -18.04 -9.62 0.35
CA ARG A 124 -19.31 -9.52 -0.41
C ARG A 124 -20.55 -9.74 0.45
N LEU A 125 -20.40 -10.38 1.61
CA LEU A 125 -21.48 -10.66 2.55
C LEU A 125 -21.59 -9.61 3.67
N VAL A 126 -20.72 -8.60 3.71
CA VAL A 126 -20.81 -7.53 4.72
C VAL A 126 -22.09 -6.73 4.46
N PRO A 127 -23.02 -6.69 5.42
CA PRO A 127 -24.28 -6.00 5.24
C PRO A 127 -24.11 -4.48 5.19
N SER A 128 -25.01 -3.78 4.50
CA SER A 128 -24.91 -2.34 4.25
C SER A 128 -24.76 -1.49 5.52
N TRP A 129 -25.43 -1.86 6.61
CA TRP A 129 -25.34 -1.12 7.88
C TRP A 129 -23.98 -1.24 8.57
N GLU A 130 -23.22 -2.32 8.34
CA GLU A 130 -21.87 -2.48 8.90
C GLU A 130 -20.88 -1.52 8.22
N TRP A 131 -21.04 -1.30 6.92
CA TRP A 131 -20.28 -0.29 6.18
C TRP A 131 -20.54 1.12 6.72
N HIS A 132 -21.81 1.48 6.88
CA HIS A 132 -22.20 2.79 7.45
C HIS A 132 -21.66 2.94 8.88
N ARG A 133 -21.81 1.91 9.73
CA ARG A 133 -21.27 1.91 11.11
C ARG A 133 -19.75 2.07 11.15
N ALA A 134 -19.04 1.58 10.14
CA ALA A 134 -17.60 1.74 9.98
C ALA A 134 -17.17 3.11 9.41
N GLY A 135 -18.11 3.96 8.98
CA GLY A 135 -17.84 5.23 8.32
C GLY A 135 -17.41 5.06 6.85
N VAL A 136 -17.80 3.95 6.22
CA VAL A 136 -17.55 3.67 4.81
C VAL A 136 -18.78 4.04 4.00
N ASP A 137 -18.63 5.02 3.10
CA ASP A 137 -19.72 5.50 2.27
C ASP A 137 -20.14 4.47 1.20
N PRO A 138 -21.33 4.64 0.58
CA PRO A 138 -21.83 3.72 -0.44
C PRO A 138 -20.92 3.57 -1.66
N LYS A 139 -20.09 4.57 -2.01
CA LYS A 139 -19.20 4.47 -3.19
C LYS A 139 -18.00 3.58 -2.88
N ARG A 140 -17.35 3.77 -1.74
CA ARG A 140 -16.22 2.91 -1.31
C ARG A 140 -16.64 1.47 -1.08
N SER A 141 -17.76 1.23 -0.38
CA SER A 141 -18.26 -0.14 -0.16
C SER A 141 -18.60 -0.86 -1.47
N ARG A 142 -19.30 -0.20 -2.42
CA ARG A 142 -19.54 -0.76 -3.76
C ARG A 142 -18.24 -1.06 -4.53
N THR A 143 -17.25 -0.19 -4.43
CA THR A 143 -15.94 -0.39 -5.08
C THR A 143 -15.24 -1.62 -4.48
N LEU A 144 -15.24 -1.77 -3.16
CA LEU A 144 -14.62 -2.91 -2.48
C LEU A 144 -15.35 -4.22 -2.84
N ILE A 145 -16.68 -4.22 -2.92
CA ILE A 145 -17.45 -5.38 -3.39
C ILE A 145 -17.08 -5.75 -4.84
N ALA A 146 -16.88 -4.77 -5.73
CA ALA A 146 -16.45 -5.03 -7.10
C ALA A 146 -15.03 -5.61 -7.17
N VAL A 147 -14.11 -5.09 -6.35
CA VAL A 147 -12.75 -5.64 -6.16
C VAL A 147 -12.82 -7.09 -5.66
N ALA A 148 -13.62 -7.36 -4.63
CA ALA A 148 -13.80 -8.70 -4.06
C ALA A 148 -14.39 -9.69 -5.08
N THR A 149 -15.33 -9.23 -5.92
CA THR A 149 -15.91 -10.05 -6.99
C THR A 149 -14.86 -10.45 -8.04
N SER A 150 -13.83 -9.61 -8.24
CA SER A 150 -12.79 -9.82 -9.24
C SER A 150 -11.46 -10.32 -8.66
N ALA A 151 -11.42 -10.68 -7.36
CA ALA A 151 -10.18 -10.95 -6.62
C ALA A 151 -9.27 -11.97 -7.32
N ALA A 152 -9.79 -13.13 -7.72
CA ALA A 152 -9.00 -14.15 -8.42
C ALA A 152 -8.42 -13.66 -9.76
N GLY A 153 -9.10 -12.73 -10.43
CA GLY A 153 -8.59 -12.08 -11.65
C GLY A 153 -7.49 -11.07 -11.39
N LEU A 154 -7.63 -10.32 -10.30
CA LEU A 154 -6.66 -9.32 -9.85
C LEU A 154 -5.36 -9.98 -9.38
N GLU A 155 -5.42 -11.09 -8.66
CA GLU A 155 -4.22 -11.83 -8.22
C GLU A 155 -3.35 -12.32 -9.39
N ARG A 156 -3.95 -12.65 -10.55
CA ARG A 156 -3.18 -13.04 -11.75
C ARG A 156 -2.27 -11.94 -12.28
N THR A 157 -2.45 -10.68 -11.85
CA THR A 157 -1.53 -9.59 -12.22
C THR A 157 -0.13 -9.77 -11.63
N LEU A 158 0.04 -10.54 -10.55
CA LEU A 158 1.35 -10.83 -9.97
C LEU A 158 2.30 -11.55 -10.94
N ALA A 159 1.75 -12.31 -11.89
CA ALA A 159 2.53 -12.97 -12.95
C ALA A 159 3.16 -12.00 -13.95
N LEU A 160 2.76 -10.72 -13.94
CA LEU A 160 3.33 -9.66 -14.77
C LEU A 160 4.54 -8.98 -14.13
N GLY A 161 4.95 -9.39 -12.92
CA GLY A 161 6.11 -8.84 -12.22
C GLY A 161 5.78 -7.68 -11.27
N ARG A 162 6.76 -6.78 -11.08
CA ARG A 162 6.73 -5.72 -10.06
C ARG A 162 5.98 -4.46 -10.48
N GLY A 163 5.92 -4.15 -11.78
CA GLY A 163 5.27 -2.95 -12.28
C GLY A 163 5.14 -2.99 -13.80
N SER A 164 4.02 -2.49 -14.31
CA SER A 164 3.79 -2.26 -15.74
C SER A 164 2.49 -1.48 -15.95
N GLU A 165 2.39 -0.80 -17.10
CA GLU A 165 1.13 -0.16 -17.53
C GLU A 165 -0.01 -1.18 -17.65
N GLU A 166 0.30 -2.42 -18.02
CA GLU A 166 -0.66 -3.51 -18.14
C GLU A 166 -1.29 -3.89 -16.79
N ILE A 167 -0.50 -3.96 -15.71
CA ILE A 167 -1.02 -4.17 -14.34
C ILE A 167 -1.97 -3.03 -14.00
N THR A 168 -1.52 -1.78 -14.15
CA THR A 168 -2.32 -0.59 -13.85
C THR A 168 -3.64 -0.57 -14.62
N ARG A 169 -3.61 -0.90 -15.92
CA ARG A 169 -4.79 -1.00 -16.78
C ARG A 169 -5.78 -2.05 -16.27
N ARG A 170 -5.30 -3.23 -15.85
CA ARG A 170 -6.14 -4.30 -15.28
C ARG A 170 -6.74 -3.91 -13.93
N LEU A 171 -5.99 -3.27 -13.04
CA LEU A 171 -6.54 -2.82 -11.76
C LEU A 171 -7.64 -1.76 -11.96
N ARG A 172 -7.41 -0.82 -12.89
CA ARG A 172 -8.33 0.27 -13.22
C ARG A 172 -9.55 -0.15 -14.03
N SER A 173 -9.65 -1.42 -14.47
CA SER A 173 -10.88 -1.91 -15.09
C SER A 173 -12.01 -2.08 -14.08
N ILE A 174 -11.72 -2.04 -12.78
CA ILE A 174 -12.71 -2.13 -11.71
C ILE A 174 -13.38 -0.76 -11.50
N PRO A 175 -14.72 -0.66 -11.56
CA PRO A 175 -15.42 0.59 -11.30
C PRO A 175 -15.08 1.15 -9.90
N GLY A 176 -14.67 2.42 -9.86
CA GLY A 176 -14.26 3.09 -8.61
C GLY A 176 -12.76 3.00 -8.30
N VAL A 177 -11.97 2.27 -9.10
CA VAL A 177 -10.51 2.22 -8.99
C VAL A 177 -9.88 3.20 -9.98
N GLY A 178 -9.34 4.30 -9.45
CA GLY A 178 -8.61 5.32 -10.21
C GLY A 178 -7.10 5.10 -10.23
N ILE A 179 -6.37 6.08 -10.80
CA ILE A 179 -4.90 6.07 -10.86
C ILE A 179 -4.27 5.96 -9.47
N TRP A 180 -4.78 6.73 -8.50
CA TRP A 180 -4.29 6.71 -7.12
C TRP A 180 -4.44 5.33 -6.47
N THR A 181 -5.63 4.72 -6.53
CA THR A 181 -5.86 3.39 -5.93
C THR A 181 -5.04 2.30 -6.60
N ALA A 182 -4.88 2.36 -7.92
CA ALA A 182 -4.00 1.44 -8.64
C ALA A 182 -2.55 1.62 -8.19
N ALA A 183 -2.08 2.86 -8.05
CA ALA A 183 -0.72 3.15 -7.62
C ALA A 183 -0.43 2.64 -6.21
N GLU A 184 -1.29 2.98 -5.25
CA GLU A 184 -1.22 2.49 -3.87
C GLU A 184 -1.21 0.95 -3.79
N THR A 185 -1.96 0.30 -4.70
CA THR A 185 -1.99 -1.17 -4.78
C THR A 185 -0.68 -1.72 -5.32
N THR A 186 -0.18 -1.23 -6.46
CA THR A 186 1.04 -1.78 -7.08
C THR A 186 2.29 -1.53 -6.24
N GLN A 187 2.34 -0.39 -5.53
CA GLN A 187 3.39 -0.10 -4.56
C GLN A 187 3.49 -1.17 -3.46
N ARG A 188 2.36 -1.68 -2.95
CA ARG A 188 2.34 -2.64 -1.83
C ARG A 188 2.36 -4.11 -2.31
N ALA A 189 1.52 -4.45 -3.28
CA ALA A 189 1.31 -5.83 -3.71
C ALA A 189 2.35 -6.30 -4.73
N HIS A 190 2.85 -5.39 -5.58
CA HIS A 190 3.80 -5.70 -6.65
C HIS A 190 5.20 -5.15 -6.36
N GLY A 191 5.35 -4.19 -5.44
CA GLY A 191 6.63 -3.52 -5.20
C GLY A 191 7.07 -2.72 -6.42
N ASP A 192 6.13 -2.00 -7.03
CA ASP A 192 6.32 -1.24 -8.28
C ASP A 192 7.30 -0.07 -8.09
N PRO A 193 8.44 -0.06 -8.79
CA PRO A 193 9.47 0.96 -8.63
C PRO A 193 9.11 2.30 -9.28
N ASP A 194 8.05 2.37 -10.09
CA ASP A 194 7.71 3.56 -10.88
C ASP A 194 6.32 4.14 -10.59
N SER A 195 5.58 3.51 -9.69
CA SER A 195 4.20 3.87 -9.38
C SER A 195 4.10 5.14 -8.53
N VAL A 196 3.55 6.22 -9.10
CA VAL A 196 3.32 7.50 -8.43
C VAL A 196 1.85 7.66 -8.05
N SER A 197 1.57 7.95 -6.78
CA SER A 197 0.21 8.15 -6.25
C SER A 197 -0.36 9.53 -6.59
N VAL A 198 -0.53 9.80 -7.89
CA VAL A 198 -1.13 11.04 -8.41
C VAL A 198 -2.50 11.29 -7.79
N GLY A 199 -2.76 12.53 -7.35
CA GLY A 199 -3.97 12.91 -6.64
C GLY A 199 -3.93 12.67 -5.12
N ASP A 200 -2.79 12.22 -4.59
CA ASP A 200 -2.55 12.23 -3.15
C ASP A 200 -2.34 13.66 -2.65
N TYR A 201 -3.02 14.01 -1.56
CA TYR A 201 -3.05 15.37 -1.03
C TYR A 201 -1.71 15.86 -0.45
N HIS A 202 -0.72 14.98 -0.28
CA HIS A 202 0.54 15.32 0.37
C HIS A 202 1.77 15.04 -0.49
N VAL A 203 1.68 14.12 -1.44
CA VAL A 203 2.85 13.65 -2.20
C VAL A 203 3.41 14.75 -3.10
N HIS A 204 2.58 15.43 -3.90
CA HIS A 204 3.05 16.48 -4.82
C HIS A 204 3.81 17.60 -4.08
N ASP A 205 3.27 18.06 -2.96
CA ASP A 205 3.90 19.05 -2.10
C ASP A 205 5.23 18.56 -1.52
N MET A 206 5.28 17.31 -1.05
CA MET A 206 6.50 16.74 -0.49
C MET A 206 7.61 16.68 -1.55
N VAL A 207 7.27 16.21 -2.75
CA VAL A 207 8.22 16.10 -3.87
C VAL A 207 8.67 17.47 -4.34
N GLY A 208 7.74 18.42 -4.54
CA GLY A 208 8.06 19.79 -4.93
C GLY A 208 9.02 20.47 -3.96
N TRP A 209 8.73 20.42 -2.66
CA TRP A 209 9.61 21.02 -1.66
C TRP A 209 10.96 20.30 -1.56
N ALA A 210 11.00 18.98 -1.75
CA ALA A 210 12.25 18.21 -1.67
C ALA A 210 13.17 18.42 -2.88
N LEU A 211 12.61 18.57 -4.08
CA LEU A 211 13.37 18.61 -5.34
C LEU A 211 13.50 20.02 -5.94
N ALA A 212 12.50 20.88 -5.73
CA ALA A 212 12.46 22.24 -6.30
C ALA A 212 12.47 23.35 -5.24
N GLY A 213 12.24 23.02 -3.96
CA GLY A 213 12.23 24.00 -2.87
C GLY A 213 10.98 24.88 -2.83
N HIS A 214 9.89 24.48 -3.51
CA HIS A 214 8.59 25.14 -3.47
C HIS A 214 7.46 24.12 -3.71
N ALA A 215 6.22 24.50 -3.41
CA ALA A 215 5.06 23.68 -3.73
C ALA A 215 4.87 23.55 -5.26
N VAL A 216 4.36 22.39 -5.69
CA VAL A 216 3.96 22.07 -7.07
C VAL A 216 2.62 21.32 -7.02
N ASP A 217 1.93 21.22 -8.14
CA ASP A 217 0.76 20.34 -8.30
C ASP A 217 1.18 18.94 -8.80
N ASP A 218 0.19 18.09 -9.11
CA ASP A 218 0.45 16.73 -9.60
C ASP A 218 1.25 16.73 -10.92
N ASP A 219 0.97 17.65 -11.83
CA ASP A 219 1.67 17.74 -13.11
C ASP A 219 3.12 18.18 -12.90
N GLY A 220 3.36 19.21 -12.09
CA GLY A 220 4.70 19.64 -11.72
C GLY A 220 5.49 18.57 -10.96
N MET A 221 4.83 17.77 -10.11
CA MET A 221 5.46 16.60 -9.48
C MET A 221 5.91 15.57 -10.52
N LEU A 222 5.08 15.28 -11.52
CA LEU A 222 5.43 14.32 -12.57
C LEU A 222 6.59 14.82 -13.43
N GLU A 223 6.62 16.12 -13.76
CA GLU A 223 7.74 16.74 -14.46
C GLU A 223 9.05 16.64 -13.65
N LEU A 224 9.00 16.91 -12.34
CA LEU A 224 10.17 16.79 -11.46
C LEU A 224 10.69 15.36 -11.35
N LEU A 225 9.81 14.36 -11.42
CA LEU A 225 10.15 12.95 -11.31
C LEU A 225 10.58 12.32 -12.65
N GLU A 226 10.37 13.01 -13.78
CA GLU A 226 10.67 12.50 -15.12
C GLU A 226 12.10 11.95 -15.31
N PRO A 227 13.17 12.57 -14.75
CA PRO A 227 14.53 12.04 -14.87
C PRO A 227 14.69 10.62 -14.32
N TRP A 228 13.77 10.17 -13.45
CA TRP A 228 13.77 8.85 -12.84
C TRP A 228 12.61 7.98 -13.33
N ARG A 229 12.08 8.20 -14.54
CA ARG A 229 11.09 7.31 -15.15
C ARG A 229 11.56 5.84 -15.09
N GLY A 230 10.68 4.97 -14.63
CA GLY A 230 10.97 3.57 -14.30
C GLY A 230 11.36 3.36 -12.83
N GLN A 231 11.64 4.43 -12.08
CA GLN A 231 12.17 4.44 -10.72
C GLN A 231 11.54 5.53 -9.82
N ARG A 232 10.45 6.18 -10.27
CA ARG A 232 9.88 7.36 -9.60
C ARG A 232 9.42 7.08 -8.16
N GLN A 233 8.90 5.89 -7.91
CA GLN A 233 8.48 5.48 -6.58
C GLN A 233 9.70 5.35 -5.64
N ARG A 234 10.84 4.85 -6.14
CA ARG A 234 12.07 4.76 -5.33
C ARG A 234 12.57 6.14 -4.91
N VAL A 235 12.49 7.12 -5.79
CA VAL A 235 12.81 8.52 -5.48
C VAL A 235 11.89 9.05 -4.39
N MET A 236 10.57 8.85 -4.54
CA MET A 236 9.60 9.22 -3.50
C MET A 236 9.94 8.54 -2.17
N ARG A 237 10.29 7.25 -2.19
CA ARG A 237 10.64 6.50 -1.00
C ARG A 237 11.93 6.98 -0.33
N LEU A 238 12.91 7.40 -1.12
CA LEU A 238 14.12 8.07 -0.62
C LEU A 238 13.78 9.39 0.06
N ILE A 239 12.93 10.23 -0.56
CA ILE A 239 12.49 11.50 0.02
C ILE A 239 11.81 11.26 1.37
N GLU A 240 10.83 10.36 1.44
CA GLU A 240 10.14 9.99 2.67
C GLU A 240 11.08 9.50 3.77
N SER A 241 12.08 8.70 3.40
CA SER A 241 13.01 8.08 4.34
C SER A 241 14.21 8.97 4.70
N SER A 242 14.45 10.05 3.95
CA SER A 242 15.59 10.97 4.15
C SER A 242 15.55 11.74 5.47
N GLY A 243 14.36 11.88 6.07
CA GLY A 243 14.09 12.78 7.19
C GLY A 243 13.70 14.20 6.77
N PHE A 244 13.60 14.48 5.46
CA PHE A 244 13.15 15.76 4.94
C PHE A 244 11.75 16.12 5.46
N ARG A 245 11.54 17.40 5.76
CA ARG A 245 10.24 17.94 6.19
C ARG A 245 9.95 19.22 5.43
N LYS A 246 8.85 19.23 4.67
CA LYS A 246 8.36 20.46 4.05
C LYS A 246 7.99 21.50 5.12
N PRO A 247 8.11 22.80 4.83
CA PRO A 247 7.63 23.85 5.72
C PRO A 247 6.13 23.70 6.03
N ARG A 248 5.70 24.09 7.25
CA ARG A 248 4.31 23.98 7.71
C ARG A 248 3.67 25.36 7.72
N PHE A 249 2.63 25.56 6.90
CA PHE A 249 1.96 26.85 6.75
C PHE A 249 0.52 26.91 7.34
N GLY A 250 0.07 25.90 8.10
CA GLY A 250 -1.27 25.92 8.69
C GLY A 250 -1.60 24.82 9.71
N PRO A 251 -2.73 24.95 10.44
CA PRO A 251 -3.22 23.96 11.41
C PRO A 251 -3.73 22.67 10.73
N ARG A 252 -3.74 21.54 11.45
CA ARG A 252 -4.24 20.25 10.93
C ARG A 252 -5.75 20.33 10.67
N MET A 253 -6.20 19.78 9.54
CA MET A 253 -7.63 19.67 9.21
C MET A 253 -8.37 18.82 10.24
N THR A 254 -9.51 19.31 10.73
CA THR A 254 -10.36 18.64 11.73
C THR A 254 -11.21 17.56 11.05
N VAL A 255 -11.23 16.35 11.62
CA VAL A 255 -12.07 15.24 11.14
C VAL A 255 -13.53 15.52 11.47
N GLN A 256 -14.42 15.52 10.48
CA GLN A 256 -15.87 15.68 10.66
C GLN A 256 -16.53 14.30 10.84
N ASP A 257 -17.30 14.11 11.90
CA ASP A 257 -17.95 12.83 12.21
C ASP A 257 -19.42 12.82 11.79
N HIS A 258 -19.75 12.06 10.75
CA HIS A 258 -21.13 11.93 10.23
C HIS A 258 -21.80 10.59 10.58
N ARG A 259 -21.24 9.81 11.51
CA ARG A 259 -21.68 8.43 11.77
C ARG A 259 -22.97 8.28 12.58
N ALA A 260 -23.54 9.37 13.08
CA ALA A 260 -24.74 9.38 13.91
C ALA A 260 -26.02 9.77 13.13
N HIS A 261 -25.95 9.87 11.80
CA HIS A 261 -27.06 10.31 10.93
C HIS A 261 -27.35 9.30 9.82
#